data_AF-A0A8S8XX02-F1
#
_entry.id   AF-A0A8S8XX02-F1
#
_cell.length_a   1.000
_cell.length_b   1.000
_cell.length_c   1.000
_cell.angle_alpha   90.00
_cell.angle_beta   90.00
_cell.angle_gamma   90.00
#
_symmetry.space_group_name_H-M   'P 1'
#
loop_
_entity.id
_entity.type
_entity.pdbx_description
1 polymer ?
#
loop_
_entity_poly.entity_id
_entity_poly.type
_entity_poly.pdbx_seq_one_letter_code
_entity_poly.pdbx_strand_id
1 'polypeptide(L)'
;MLFERQLLGHLSRNKGDFTGAILQLPESLSKMLVHGYQSLIFNKVLDLRMKEGIDAFLPQIGDLVMPADGYGGPDQRVTIEVTERNQAKLSKRCREGKAWIAGLLPGANSNFSSGIQGELERQVMEELDVKFEDFIIDDMPDLSSYGMYRPLFQKYNDIELEFDSGDPIFSFWLHKGTYATSFLREIMKSSDVTAY
;
A
#
# COMPACT_ATOMS: atom_id res chain seq x y z
N MET A 1 -26.28 -4.18 9.16
CA MET A 1 -26.53 -3.94 7.73
C MET A 1 -27.24 -2.61 7.52
N LEU A 2 -26.61 -1.49 7.86
CA LEU A 2 -27.22 -0.16 7.67
C LEU A 2 -26.99 0.30 6.22
N PHE A 3 -25.74 0.25 5.77
CA PHE A 3 -25.30 0.70 4.46
C PHE A 3 -25.89 -0.15 3.33
N GLU A 4 -25.89 -1.46 3.47
CA GLU A 4 -26.45 -2.38 2.47
C GLU A 4 -27.95 -2.15 2.28
N ARG A 5 -28.68 -1.85 3.37
CA ARG A 5 -30.09 -1.48 3.29
C ARG A 5 -30.30 -0.13 2.61
N GLN A 6 -29.40 0.83 2.78
CA GLN A 6 -29.45 2.11 2.08
C GLN A 6 -29.25 1.92 0.57
N LEU A 7 -28.23 1.14 0.17
CA LEU A 7 -27.97 0.80 -1.24
C LEU A 7 -29.19 0.13 -1.89
N LEU A 8 -29.70 -0.94 -1.25
CA LEU A 8 -30.87 -1.67 -1.74
C LEU A 8 -32.13 -0.80 -1.76
N GLY A 9 -32.29 0.06 -0.76
CA GLY A 9 -33.39 1.03 -0.71
C GLY A 9 -33.36 1.98 -1.90
N HIS A 10 -32.19 2.50 -2.27
CA HIS A 10 -32.03 3.35 -3.45
C HIS A 10 -32.36 2.60 -4.73
N LEU A 11 -31.74 1.44 -4.95
CA LEU A 11 -31.93 0.63 -6.17
C LEU A 11 -33.36 0.10 -6.33
N SER A 12 -34.09 -0.11 -5.22
CA SER A 12 -35.50 -0.48 -5.26
C SER A 12 -36.38 0.63 -5.83
N ARG A 13 -35.98 1.90 -5.71
CA ARG A 13 -36.71 3.07 -6.22
C ARG A 13 -36.16 3.54 -7.57
N ASN A 14 -34.84 3.42 -7.77
CA ASN A 14 -34.11 3.88 -8.94
C ASN A 14 -33.37 2.69 -9.58
N LYS A 15 -34.09 1.87 -10.34
CA LYS A 15 -33.51 0.65 -10.94
C LYS A 15 -32.37 1.01 -11.90
N GLY A 16 -31.21 0.39 -11.71
CA GLY A 16 -30.02 0.58 -12.54
C GLY A 16 -29.15 1.79 -12.17
N ASP A 17 -29.58 2.61 -11.21
CA ASP A 17 -28.79 3.75 -10.72
C ASP A 17 -27.79 3.32 -9.65
N PHE A 18 -26.74 2.61 -10.06
CA PHE A 18 -25.69 2.11 -9.17
C PHE A 18 -24.82 3.24 -8.62
N THR A 19 -24.52 4.24 -9.44
CA THR A 19 -23.78 5.45 -9.03
C THR A 19 -24.53 6.17 -7.91
N GLY A 20 -25.82 6.46 -8.10
CA GLY A 20 -26.65 7.10 -7.08
C GLY A 20 -26.78 6.25 -5.81
N ALA A 21 -26.70 4.92 -5.92
CA ALA A 21 -26.67 4.04 -4.77
C ALA A 21 -25.37 4.20 -3.97
N ILE A 22 -24.20 4.14 -4.61
CA ILE A 22 -22.90 4.34 -3.93
C ILE A 22 -22.81 5.72 -3.27
N LEU A 23 -23.39 6.75 -3.91
CA LEU A 23 -23.47 8.11 -3.34
C LEU A 23 -24.38 8.21 -2.09
N GLN A 24 -25.15 7.16 -1.74
CA GLN A 24 -25.85 7.12 -0.45
C GLN A 24 -24.93 6.81 0.73
N LEU A 25 -23.75 6.24 0.47
CA LEU A 25 -22.79 5.93 1.52
C LEU A 25 -22.07 7.22 1.99
N PRO A 26 -21.58 7.25 3.24
CA PRO A 26 -20.66 8.29 3.66
C PRO A 26 -19.45 8.36 2.71
N GLU A 27 -19.03 9.57 2.36
CA GLU A 27 -17.93 9.81 1.41
C GLU A 27 -16.65 9.03 1.76
N SER A 28 -16.31 8.96 3.06
CA SER A 28 -15.16 8.22 3.56
C SER A 28 -15.23 6.73 3.24
N LEU A 29 -16.42 6.12 3.30
CA LEU A 29 -16.63 4.72 2.99
C LEU A 29 -16.55 4.46 1.49
N SER A 30 -17.07 5.36 0.66
CA SER A 30 -16.95 5.25 -0.79
C SER A 30 -15.50 5.39 -1.25
N LYS A 31 -14.74 6.35 -0.70
CA LYS A 31 -13.29 6.49 -0.97
C LYS A 31 -12.50 5.26 -0.56
N MET A 32 -12.91 4.60 0.53
CA MET A 32 -12.28 3.35 0.98
C MET A 32 -12.34 2.24 -0.06
N LEU A 33 -13.37 2.19 -0.93
CA LEU A 33 -13.45 1.17 -1.99
C LEU A 33 -12.29 1.31 -2.98
N VAL A 34 -12.01 2.55 -3.42
CA VAL A 34 -10.89 2.85 -4.33
C VAL A 34 -9.55 2.58 -3.64
N HIS A 35 -9.38 3.06 -2.40
CA HIS A 35 -8.15 2.81 -1.63
C HIS A 35 -7.92 1.33 -1.33
N GLY A 36 -9.00 0.56 -1.12
CA GLY A 36 -8.95 -0.89 -0.96
C GLY A 36 -8.43 -1.58 -2.21
N TYR A 37 -8.88 -1.15 -3.39
CA TYR A 37 -8.40 -1.68 -4.66
C TYR A 37 -6.94 -1.31 -4.94
N GLN A 38 -6.53 -0.08 -4.65
CA GLN A 38 -5.11 0.31 -4.70
C GLN A 38 -4.25 -0.55 -3.77
N SER A 39 -4.75 -0.83 -2.56
CA SER A 39 -4.06 -1.68 -1.58
C SER A 39 -3.95 -3.14 -2.04
N LEU A 40 -4.96 -3.67 -2.75
CA LEU A 40 -4.90 -4.99 -3.37
C LEU A 40 -3.77 -5.06 -4.40
N ILE A 41 -3.66 -4.08 -5.28
CA ILE A 41 -2.59 -4.01 -6.30
C ILE A 41 -1.23 -3.94 -5.63
N PHE A 42 -1.04 -3.02 -4.67
CA PHE A 42 0.20 -2.90 -3.90
C PHE A 42 0.61 -4.22 -3.24
N ASN A 43 -0.34 -4.90 -2.58
CA ASN A 43 -0.06 -6.16 -1.90
C ASN A 43 0.30 -7.28 -2.87
N LYS A 44 -0.36 -7.36 -4.04
CA LYS A 44 -0.04 -8.33 -5.09
C LYS A 44 1.36 -8.10 -5.67
N VAL A 45 1.72 -6.85 -5.96
CA VAL A 45 3.04 -6.49 -6.47
C VAL A 45 4.13 -6.86 -5.45
N LEU A 46 3.92 -6.53 -4.17
CA LEU A 46 4.85 -6.89 -3.10
C LEU A 46 5.00 -8.42 -2.95
N ASP A 47 3.90 -9.17 -3.01
CA ASP A 47 3.93 -10.64 -2.96
C ASP A 47 4.72 -11.25 -4.13
N LEU A 48 4.51 -10.76 -5.37
CA LEU A 48 5.30 -11.20 -6.53
C LEU A 48 6.77 -10.86 -6.36
N ARG A 49 7.09 -9.62 -5.93
CA ARG A 49 8.47 -9.21 -5.68
C ARG A 49 9.18 -10.17 -4.72
N MET A 50 8.50 -10.53 -3.63
CA MET A 50 9.04 -11.47 -2.64
C MET A 50 9.19 -12.89 -3.20
N LYS A 51 8.24 -13.36 -4.02
CA LYS A 51 8.29 -14.69 -4.66
C LYS A 51 9.43 -14.83 -5.67
N GLU A 52 9.75 -13.76 -6.39
CA GLU A 52 10.91 -13.67 -7.29
C GLU A 52 12.25 -13.53 -6.53
N GLY A 53 12.22 -13.50 -5.19
CA GLY A 53 13.43 -13.36 -4.36
C GLY A 53 14.05 -11.96 -4.39
N ILE A 54 13.28 -10.96 -4.83
CA ILE A 54 13.72 -9.57 -4.95
C ILE A 54 13.55 -8.88 -3.59
N ASP A 55 14.62 -8.29 -3.09
CA ASP A 55 14.67 -7.64 -1.79
C ASP A 55 13.67 -6.46 -1.70
N ALA A 56 12.85 -6.42 -0.64
CA ALA A 56 11.90 -5.34 -0.36
C ALA A 56 12.46 -4.24 0.58
N PHE A 57 13.64 -4.48 1.14
CA PHE A 57 14.37 -3.59 2.05
C PHE A 57 15.52 -2.85 1.37
N LEU A 58 16.27 -3.49 0.47
CA LEU A 58 17.38 -2.88 -0.29
C LEU A 58 16.99 -2.60 -1.74
N PRO A 59 17.20 -1.37 -2.25
CA PRO A 59 16.78 -0.99 -3.59
C PRO A 59 17.67 -1.59 -4.69
N GLN A 60 17.03 -1.94 -5.80
CA GLN A 60 17.62 -2.32 -7.08
C GLN A 60 17.56 -1.17 -8.08
N ILE A 61 18.32 -1.26 -9.16
CA ILE A 61 18.27 -0.25 -10.23
C ILE A 61 16.85 -0.21 -10.82
N GLY A 62 16.31 1.01 -10.96
CA GLY A 62 14.96 1.27 -11.42
C GLY A 62 13.90 1.36 -10.32
N ASP A 63 14.19 0.89 -9.10
CA ASP A 63 13.30 1.10 -7.97
C ASP A 63 13.14 2.60 -7.66
N LEU A 64 11.96 2.97 -7.17
CA LEU A 64 11.75 4.27 -6.55
C LEU A 64 12.05 4.18 -5.05
N VAL A 65 12.68 5.22 -4.50
CA VAL A 65 13.01 5.32 -3.07
C VAL A 65 12.44 6.60 -2.48
N MET A 66 11.74 6.48 -1.36
CA MET A 66 11.25 7.60 -0.56
C MET A 66 12.26 7.93 0.55
N PRO A 67 12.69 9.20 0.69
CA PRO A 67 13.54 9.62 1.80
C PRO A 67 12.73 9.81 3.09
N ALA A 68 13.44 10.04 4.20
CA ALA A 68 12.81 10.47 5.45
C ALA A 68 12.33 11.93 5.38
N ASP A 69 11.14 12.19 5.96
CA ASP A 69 10.58 13.51 6.21
C ASP A 69 11.21 14.17 7.45
N GLY A 70 10.75 15.38 7.79
CA GLY A 70 11.24 16.12 8.97
C GLY A 70 10.96 15.45 10.32
N TYR A 71 10.10 14.43 10.35
CA TYR A 71 9.77 13.65 11.54
C TYR A 71 10.47 12.28 11.55
N GLY A 72 11.30 12.00 10.55
CA GLY A 72 12.06 10.76 10.43
C GLY A 72 11.29 9.59 9.79
N GLY A 73 10.04 9.79 9.36
CA GLY A 73 9.25 8.77 8.67
C GLY A 73 9.32 8.89 7.13
N PRO A 74 8.76 7.95 6.37
CA PRO A 74 8.78 8.00 4.91
C PRO A 74 8.02 9.20 4.34
N ASP A 75 8.70 10.04 3.54
CA ASP A 75 8.07 11.14 2.80
C ASP A 75 7.45 10.63 1.49
N GLN A 76 6.15 10.35 1.52
CA GLN A 76 5.39 9.82 0.38
C GLN A 76 5.24 10.81 -0.79
N ARG A 77 5.64 12.07 -0.63
CA ARG A 77 5.53 13.10 -1.65
C ARG A 77 6.75 13.14 -2.58
N VAL A 78 7.83 12.46 -2.21
CA VAL A 78 9.11 12.53 -2.92
C VAL A 78 9.61 11.12 -3.20
N THR A 79 9.82 10.83 -4.47
CA THR A 79 10.47 9.59 -4.92
C THR A 79 11.75 9.92 -5.67
N ILE A 80 12.76 9.09 -5.49
CA ILE A 80 14.05 9.17 -6.17
C ILE A 80 14.28 7.83 -6.85
N GLU A 81 14.40 7.85 -8.18
CA GLU A 81 14.75 6.65 -8.94
C GLU A 81 16.19 6.20 -8.65
N VAL A 82 16.34 4.89 -8.45
CA VAL A 82 17.63 4.26 -8.20
C VAL A 82 18.33 4.03 -9.54
N THR A 83 19.52 4.58 -9.65
CA THR A 83 20.41 4.45 -10.80
C THR A 83 21.74 3.89 -10.32
N GLU A 84 22.56 3.37 -11.23
CA GLU A 84 23.92 2.91 -10.91
C GLU A 84 24.74 3.94 -10.12
N ARG A 85 24.55 5.24 -10.41
CA ARG A 85 25.29 6.34 -9.78
C ARG A 85 24.90 6.58 -8.32
N ASN A 86 23.64 6.35 -7.96
CA ASN A 86 23.12 6.68 -6.63
C ASN A 86 22.81 5.44 -5.77
N GLN A 87 22.85 4.23 -6.35
CA GLN A 87 22.46 2.98 -5.69
C GLN A 87 23.18 2.78 -4.35
N ALA A 88 24.52 2.88 -4.33
CA ALA A 88 25.30 2.70 -3.10
C ALA A 88 24.85 3.66 -1.97
N LYS A 89 24.54 4.92 -2.32
CA LYS A 89 24.05 5.92 -1.38
C LYS A 89 22.63 5.57 -0.90
N LEU A 90 21.72 5.23 -1.80
CA LEU A 90 20.33 4.91 -1.46
C LEU A 90 20.23 3.62 -0.63
N SER A 91 21.00 2.58 -0.97
CA SER A 91 21.08 1.36 -0.15
C SER A 91 21.62 1.65 1.25
N LYS A 92 22.62 2.53 1.39
CA LYS A 92 23.10 2.96 2.72
C LYS A 92 21.99 3.65 3.52
N ARG A 93 21.21 4.54 2.89
CA ARG A 93 20.10 5.24 3.55
C ARG A 93 18.97 4.29 3.97
N CYS A 94 18.66 3.28 3.16
CA CYS A 94 17.69 2.24 3.52
C CYS A 94 18.17 1.44 4.74
N ARG A 95 19.47 1.06 4.77
CA ARG A 95 20.06 0.41 5.94
C ARG A 95 19.95 1.24 7.21
N GLU A 96 20.21 2.54 7.11
CA GLU A 96 20.09 3.50 8.22
C GLU A 96 18.64 3.77 8.65
N GLY A 97 17.63 3.26 7.95
CA GLY A 97 16.22 3.58 8.24
C GLY A 97 15.86 5.03 7.89
N LYS A 98 16.55 5.63 6.92
CA LYS A 98 16.34 7.03 6.48
C LYS A 98 15.84 7.13 5.04
N ALA A 99 15.49 6.00 4.45
CA ALA A 99 14.89 5.87 3.14
C ALA A 99 14.22 4.48 3.03
N TRP A 100 13.25 4.34 2.12
CA TRP A 100 12.52 3.09 1.91
C TRP A 100 12.22 2.91 0.43
N ILE A 101 12.22 1.66 -0.05
CA ILE A 101 11.71 1.37 -1.40
C ILE A 101 10.22 1.73 -1.45
N ALA A 102 9.84 2.46 -2.48
CA ALA A 102 8.49 2.92 -2.72
C ALA A 102 7.76 1.89 -3.61
N GLY A 103 6.66 1.36 -3.09
CA GLY A 103 5.69 0.60 -3.87
C GLY A 103 4.56 1.50 -4.31
N LEU A 104 4.12 1.32 -5.54
CA LEU A 104 3.07 2.11 -6.16
C LEU A 104 1.68 1.79 -5.56
N LEU A 105 0.94 2.84 -5.21
CA LEU A 105 -0.52 2.82 -5.09
C LEU A 105 -1.06 3.53 -6.33
N PRO A 106 -1.50 2.79 -7.36
CA PRO A 106 -1.75 3.36 -8.68
C PRO A 106 -2.90 4.37 -8.65
N GLY A 107 -2.80 5.37 -9.51
CA GLY A 107 -3.86 6.33 -9.77
C GLY A 107 -3.57 7.10 -11.05
N ALA A 108 -4.43 8.05 -11.41
CA ALA A 108 -4.44 8.67 -12.73
C ALA A 108 -3.13 9.39 -13.13
N ASN A 109 -2.34 9.89 -12.17
CA ASN A 109 -1.07 10.56 -12.43
C ASN A 109 0.15 9.68 -12.14
N SER A 110 -0.07 8.38 -11.96
CA SER A 110 1.01 7.42 -11.67
C SER A 110 1.77 7.05 -12.94
N ASN A 111 2.99 6.57 -12.75
CA ASN A 111 3.76 5.88 -13.77
C ASN A 111 4.31 4.60 -13.15
N PHE A 112 4.53 3.59 -13.98
CA PHE A 112 5.28 2.41 -13.55
C PHE A 112 6.70 2.81 -13.17
N SER A 113 7.22 2.14 -12.15
CA SER A 113 8.65 2.18 -11.82
C SER A 113 9.50 1.70 -13.01
N SER A 114 10.80 1.96 -12.98
CA SER A 114 11.73 1.37 -13.95
C SER A 114 12.16 -0.04 -13.51
N GLY A 115 12.76 -0.80 -14.43
CA GLY A 115 13.33 -2.11 -14.14
C GLY A 115 12.29 -3.13 -13.66
N ILE A 116 12.75 -4.11 -12.86
CA ILE A 116 11.93 -5.26 -12.46
C ILE A 116 10.69 -4.86 -11.65
N GLN A 117 10.77 -3.82 -10.83
CA GLN A 117 9.62 -3.35 -10.06
C GLN A 117 8.49 -2.85 -10.98
N GLY A 118 8.83 -2.14 -12.05
CA GLY A 118 7.86 -1.70 -13.05
C GLY A 118 7.24 -2.84 -13.85
N GLU A 119 8.02 -3.87 -14.15
CA GLU A 119 7.54 -5.09 -14.81
C GLU A 119 6.49 -5.80 -13.94
N LEU A 120 6.75 -5.95 -12.63
CA LEU A 120 5.80 -6.53 -11.68
C LEU A 120 4.53 -5.69 -11.52
N GLU A 121 4.67 -4.36 -11.44
CA GLU A 121 3.52 -3.44 -11.38
C GLU A 121 2.65 -3.55 -12.63
N ARG A 122 3.27 -3.58 -13.81
CA ARG A 122 2.58 -3.76 -15.09
C ARG A 122 1.86 -5.09 -15.17
N GLN A 123 2.55 -6.18 -14.81
CA GLN A 123 1.97 -7.52 -14.79
C GLN A 123 0.71 -7.57 -13.93
N VAL A 124 0.75 -7.06 -12.69
CA VAL A 124 -0.41 -7.09 -11.79
C VAL A 124 -1.57 -6.25 -12.32
N MET A 125 -1.29 -5.07 -12.89
CA MET A 125 -2.34 -4.23 -13.46
C MET A 125 -2.96 -4.85 -14.71
N GLU A 126 -2.17 -5.50 -15.56
CA GLU A 126 -2.66 -6.27 -16.72
C GLU A 126 -3.51 -7.48 -16.30
N GLU A 127 -3.07 -8.24 -15.27
CA GLU A 127 -3.83 -9.37 -14.72
C GLU A 127 -5.20 -8.96 -14.15
N LEU A 128 -5.29 -7.73 -13.63
CA LEU A 128 -6.52 -7.17 -13.07
C LEU A 128 -7.34 -6.35 -14.07
N ASP A 129 -6.88 -6.26 -15.33
CA ASP A 129 -7.48 -5.45 -16.40
C ASP A 129 -7.79 -4.01 -15.96
N VAL A 130 -6.81 -3.37 -15.31
CA VAL A 130 -6.93 -1.98 -14.83
C VAL A 130 -5.82 -1.11 -15.41
N LYS A 131 -6.18 0.12 -15.77
CA LYS A 131 -5.28 1.16 -16.26
C LYS A 131 -5.22 2.34 -15.28
N PHE A 132 -4.25 3.23 -15.45
CA PHE A 132 -4.15 4.41 -14.60
C PHE A 132 -5.37 5.32 -14.76
N GLU A 133 -5.91 5.43 -15.97
CA GLU A 133 -7.06 6.27 -16.30
C GLU A 133 -8.35 5.81 -15.61
N ASP A 134 -8.48 4.52 -15.27
CA ASP A 134 -9.65 3.97 -14.57
C ASP A 134 -9.79 4.50 -13.13
N PHE A 135 -8.75 5.14 -12.60
CA PHE A 135 -8.80 5.83 -11.31
C PHE A 135 -9.40 7.25 -11.41
N ILE A 136 -9.79 7.69 -12.61
CA ILE A 136 -10.70 8.83 -12.81
C ILE A 136 -12.12 8.30 -12.94
N ILE A 137 -12.98 8.67 -12.01
CA ILE A 137 -14.37 8.21 -11.94
C ILE A 137 -15.26 9.39 -12.31
N ASP A 138 -15.57 9.55 -13.60
CA ASP A 138 -16.29 10.72 -14.14
C ASP A 138 -17.63 10.97 -13.45
N ASP A 139 -18.38 9.90 -13.15
CA ASP A 139 -19.67 9.99 -12.47
C ASP A 139 -19.57 10.32 -10.97
N MET A 140 -18.38 10.10 -10.37
CA MET A 140 -18.11 10.36 -8.95
C MET A 140 -16.69 10.94 -8.78
N PRO A 141 -16.44 12.19 -9.22
CA PRO A 141 -15.09 12.74 -9.27
C PRO A 141 -14.37 12.74 -7.92
N ASP A 142 -15.11 12.89 -6.81
CA ASP A 142 -14.59 12.85 -5.44
C ASP A 142 -13.98 11.50 -5.05
N LEU A 143 -14.31 10.42 -5.77
CA LEU A 143 -13.74 9.10 -5.56
C LEU A 143 -12.48 8.86 -6.42
N SER A 144 -12.19 9.77 -7.35
CA SER A 144 -11.00 9.65 -8.21
C SER A 144 -9.72 9.73 -7.39
N SER A 145 -8.68 9.04 -7.84
CA SER A 145 -7.38 8.98 -7.16
C SER A 145 -6.24 9.23 -8.13
N TYR A 146 -5.31 10.11 -7.74
CA TYR A 146 -4.14 10.45 -8.54
C TYR A 146 -2.94 9.54 -8.26
N GLY A 147 -3.05 8.64 -7.29
CA GLY A 147 -2.02 7.70 -6.90
C GLY A 147 -1.06 8.25 -5.84
N MET A 148 -0.36 7.34 -5.19
CA MET A 148 0.59 7.61 -4.10
C MET A 148 1.67 6.54 -4.07
N TYR A 149 2.61 6.66 -3.14
CA TYR A 149 3.58 5.61 -2.85
C TYR A 149 3.52 5.19 -1.39
N ARG A 150 3.81 3.91 -1.14
CA ARG A 150 3.87 3.31 0.18
C ARG A 150 5.16 2.51 0.34
N PRO A 151 5.82 2.49 1.51
CA PRO A 151 7.01 1.68 1.69
C PRO A 151 6.71 0.18 1.46
N LEU A 152 7.53 -0.51 0.69
CA LEU A 152 7.44 -1.97 0.53
C LEU A 152 7.79 -2.71 1.82
N PHE A 153 8.70 -2.14 2.61
CA PHE A 153 9.13 -2.66 3.89
C PHE A 153 9.14 -1.55 4.95
N GLN A 154 8.74 -1.90 6.17
CA GLN A 154 8.84 -1.04 7.34
C GLN A 154 9.56 -1.78 8.45
N LYS A 155 10.52 -1.10 9.08
CA LYS A 155 11.14 -1.59 10.30
C LYS A 155 10.18 -1.36 11.46
N TYR A 156 10.10 -2.34 12.35
CA TYR A 156 9.74 -2.06 13.74
C TYR A 156 10.88 -1.26 14.37
N ASN A 157 10.55 -0.37 15.29
CA ASN A 157 11.53 0.50 15.95
C ASN A 157 11.49 0.27 17.44
N ASP A 158 12.68 0.28 18.06
CA ASP A 158 12.89 0.11 19.50
C ASP A 158 12.13 -1.10 20.06
N ILE A 159 12.35 -2.28 19.47
CA ILE A 159 11.68 -3.50 19.88
C ILE A 159 12.22 -4.00 21.22
N GLU A 160 11.31 -4.26 22.14
CA GLU A 160 11.54 -4.92 23.41
C GLU A 160 10.66 -6.17 23.47
N LEU A 161 11.22 -7.25 24.01
CA LEU A 161 10.54 -8.53 24.18
C LEU A 161 10.62 -8.93 25.66
N GLU A 162 9.45 -9.03 26.28
CA GLU A 162 9.28 -9.55 27.63
C GLU A 162 8.44 -10.84 27.59
N PHE A 163 8.41 -11.55 28.70
CA PHE A 163 7.56 -12.73 28.86
C PHE A 163 6.74 -12.59 30.13
N ASP A 164 5.42 -12.70 30.01
CA ASP A 164 4.51 -12.82 31.16
C ASP A 164 3.91 -14.23 31.15
N SER A 165 4.20 -15.01 32.20
CA SER A 165 3.65 -16.36 32.37
C SER A 165 3.88 -17.32 31.18
N GLY A 166 4.89 -17.04 30.35
CA GLY A 166 5.23 -17.81 29.15
C GLY A 166 4.77 -17.17 27.83
N ASP A 167 3.91 -16.15 27.89
CA ASP A 167 3.42 -15.44 26.71
C ASP A 167 4.35 -14.28 26.33
N PRO A 168 4.74 -14.15 25.04
CA PRO A 168 5.62 -13.08 24.59
C PRO A 168 4.87 -11.74 24.53
N ILE A 169 5.44 -10.71 25.15
CA ILE A 169 4.96 -9.32 25.10
C ILE A 169 5.94 -8.50 24.29
N PHE A 170 5.47 -7.94 23.17
CA PHE A 170 6.26 -7.08 22.30
C PHE A 170 5.89 -5.60 22.52
N SER A 171 6.90 -4.78 22.82
CA SER A 171 6.78 -3.32 22.82
C SER A 171 7.62 -2.76 21.68
N PHE A 172 7.02 -1.97 20.80
CA PHE A 172 7.69 -1.33 19.67
C PHE A 172 6.82 -0.19 19.15
N TRP A 173 7.38 0.67 18.31
CA TRP A 173 6.61 1.66 17.59
C TRP A 173 6.80 1.56 16.07
N LEU A 174 5.80 2.05 15.33
CA LEU A 174 5.74 2.03 13.87
C LEU A 174 5.48 3.42 13.33
N HIS A 175 5.99 3.72 12.12
CA HIS A 175 5.57 4.91 11.41
C HIS A 175 4.10 4.83 10.99
N LYS A 176 3.45 6.00 10.89
CA LYS A 176 2.06 6.15 10.43
C LYS A 176 1.79 5.36 9.14
N GLY A 177 0.62 4.74 9.04
CA GLY A 177 0.22 3.93 7.88
C GLY A 177 0.77 2.50 7.88
N THR A 178 1.35 2.06 9.00
CA THR A 178 1.81 0.68 9.22
C THR A 178 0.96 0.02 10.30
N TYR A 179 0.75 -1.29 10.20
CA TYR A 179 -0.12 -2.05 11.09
C TYR A 179 0.71 -3.04 11.91
N ALA A 180 0.48 -3.10 13.23
CA ALA A 180 1.14 -4.06 14.12
C ALA A 180 0.83 -5.52 13.72
N THR A 181 -0.37 -5.76 13.18
CA THR A 181 -0.78 -7.07 12.66
C THR A 181 0.11 -7.56 11.52
N SER A 182 0.68 -6.67 10.70
CA SER A 182 1.65 -7.07 9.67
C SER A 182 2.94 -7.62 10.27
N PHE A 183 3.41 -7.02 11.38
CA PHE A 183 4.56 -7.54 12.12
C PHE A 183 4.21 -8.86 12.82
N LEU A 184 3.10 -8.91 13.55
CA LEU A 184 2.67 -10.11 14.27
C LEU A 184 2.46 -11.31 13.33
N ARG A 185 1.95 -11.08 12.11
CA ARG A 185 1.83 -12.11 11.09
C ARG A 185 3.16 -12.79 10.76
N GLU A 186 4.25 -12.02 10.73
CA GLU A 186 5.59 -12.56 10.46
C GLU A 186 6.16 -13.35 11.65
N ILE A 187 5.70 -13.09 12.88
CA ILE A 187 6.10 -13.83 14.08
C ILE A 187 5.23 -15.08 14.29
N MET A 188 3.91 -14.91 14.25
CA MET A 188 2.94 -15.96 14.58
C MET A 188 2.78 -16.98 13.45
N LYS A 189 2.96 -16.55 12.19
CA LYS A 189 2.75 -17.38 10.99
C LYS A 189 1.41 -18.15 10.99
N SER A 190 0.38 -17.58 11.64
CA SER A 190 -0.96 -18.15 11.70
C SER A 190 -1.59 -18.23 10.30
N SER A 191 -2.26 -19.33 10.00
CA SER A 191 -3.10 -19.46 8.81
C SER A 191 -4.43 -18.73 8.94
N ASP A 192 -4.86 -18.45 10.17
CA ASP A 192 -6.02 -17.62 10.47
C ASP A 192 -5.60 -16.15 10.53
N VAL A 193 -6.06 -15.36 9.55
CA VAL A 193 -5.78 -13.91 9.45
C VAL A 193 -6.47 -13.07 10.52
N THR A 194 -7.38 -13.68 11.30
CA THR A 194 -8.06 -13.05 12.44
C THR A 194 -7.44 -13.39 13.78
N ALA A 195 -6.44 -14.30 13.80
CA ALA A 195 -5.67 -14.60 15.00
C ALA A 195 -4.63 -13.50 15.22
N TYR A 196 -5.01 -12.47 15.97
CA TYR A 196 -4.15 -11.40 16.48
C TYR A 196 -4.54 -11.06 17.92
#